data_AF-A0A0G0H8V2-F1
#
_entry.id   AF-A0A0G0H8V2-F1
#
_cell.length_a   1.000
_cell.length_b   1.000
_cell.length_c   1.000
_cell.angle_alpha   90.00
_cell.angle_beta   90.00
_cell.angle_gamma   90.00
#
_symmetry.space_group_name_H-M   'P 1'
#
loop_
_entity.id
_entity.type
_entity.pdbx_description
1 polymer ?
#
loop_
_entity_poly.entity_id
_entity_poly.type
_entity_poly.pdbx_seq_one_letter_code
_entity_poly.pdbx_strand_id
1 'polypeptide(L)' 'MYKKIIWGGIFSFLFVGILFLSGCTFNQGNTSIKNTEKIKVAATIFPLYDIVRIVGGEKIDPILILPPVIGQKI' A
#
# COMPACT_ATOMS: atom_id res chain seq x y z
N MET A 1 -9.97 7.04 -52.96
CA MET A 1 -10.16 7.89 -51.76
C MET A 1 -10.21 7.10 -50.43
N TYR A 2 -10.23 5.76 -50.45
CA TYR A 2 -10.16 4.91 -49.25
C TYR A 2 -8.77 4.84 -48.60
N LYS A 3 -7.70 5.04 -49.39
CA LYS A 3 -6.30 4.94 -48.95
C LYS A 3 -5.91 5.97 -47.87
N LYS A 4 -6.54 7.16 -47.87
CA LYS A 4 -6.33 8.21 -46.85
C LYS A 4 -7.06 7.92 -45.53
N ILE A 5 -8.22 7.27 -45.59
CA ILE A 5 -9.02 6.87 -44.42
C ILE A 5 -8.37 5.69 -43.69
N ILE A 6 -7.79 4.75 -44.44
CA ILE A 6 -7.02 3.63 -43.88
C ILE A 6 -5.76 4.14 -43.16
N TRP A 7 -5.12 5.19 -43.68
CA TRP A 7 -3.94 5.81 -43.06
C TRP A 7 -4.27 6.60 -41.79
N GLY A 8 -5.46 7.23 -41.72
CA GLY A 8 -5.93 7.88 -40.49
C GLY A 8 -6.33 6.87 -39.41
N GLY A 9 -6.98 5.76 -39.79
CA GLY A 9 -7.39 4.70 -38.87
C GLY A 9 -6.22 3.96 -38.22
N ILE A 10 -5.16 3.67 -38.98
CA ILE A 10 -3.96 2.98 -38.45
C ILE A 10 -3.23 3.84 -37.41
N PHE A 11 -3.20 5.17 -37.63
CA PHE A 11 -2.55 6.11 -36.71
C PHE A 11 -3.34 6.25 -35.40
N SER A 12 -4.68 6.26 -35.49
CA SER A 12 -5.56 6.31 -34.31
C SER A 12 -5.45 5.03 -33.47
N PHE A 13 -5.39 3.86 -34.11
CA PHE A 13 -5.22 2.59 -33.41
C PHE A 13 -3.87 2.48 -32.69
N LEU A 14 -2.80 3.00 -33.31
CA LEU A 14 -1.46 3.03 -32.72
C LEU A 14 -1.40 3.94 -31.48
N PHE A 15 -2.11 5.06 -31.48
CA PHE A 15 -2.13 6.00 -30.36
C PHE A 15 -2.81 5.41 -29.12
N VAL A 16 -3.90 4.65 -29.30
CA VAL A 16 -4.59 3.97 -28.19
C VAL A 16 -3.71 2.90 -27.56
N GLY A 17 -2.92 2.15 -28.34
CA GLY A 17 -2.02 1.13 -27.81
C GLY A 17 -0.92 1.66 -26.88
N ILE A 18 -0.40 2.86 -27.15
CA ILE A 18 0.66 3.49 -26.34
C ILE A 18 0.13 3.94 -24.97
N LEU A 19 -1.13 4.38 -24.91
CA LEU A 19 -1.78 4.76 -23.64
C LEU A 19 -1.96 3.56 -22.70
N PHE A 20 -2.22 2.36 -23.25
CA PHE A 20 -2.29 1.14 -22.44
C PHE A 20 -0.92 0.71 -21.88
N LEU A 21 0.18 1.02 -22.56
CA LEU A 21 1.54 0.69 -22.09
C LEU A 21 2.06 1.66 -21.02
N SER A 22 1.61 2.92 -21.03
CA SER A 22 1.95 3.93 -20.01
C SER A 22 1.43 3.59 -18.60
N GLY A 23 0.48 2.65 -18.47
CA GLY A 23 -0.07 2.20 -17.18
C GLY A 23 0.69 1.06 -16.52
N CYS A 24 1.58 0.36 -17.25
CA CYS A 24 2.42 -0.70 -16.70
C CYS A 24 3.68 -0.11 -16.07
N THR A 25 3.54 0.47 -14.87
CA THR A 25 4.70 0.72 -14.01
C THR A 25 5.19 -0.61 -13.45
N PHE A 26 6.17 -1.21 -14.11
CA PHE A 26 6.92 -2.35 -13.57
C PHE A 26 7.90 -1.79 -12.54
N ASN A 27 7.45 -1.71 -11.28
CA ASN A 27 8.29 -1.40 -10.14
C ASN A 27 9.29 -2.55 -9.94
N GLN A 28 10.38 -2.55 -10.72
CA GLN A 28 11.56 -3.36 -10.45
C GLN A 28 12.37 -2.70 -9.33
N GLY A 29 11.77 -2.68 -8.14
CA GLY A 29 12.46 -2.35 -6.91
C GLY A 29 13.36 -3.50 -6.51
N ASN A 30 14.64 -3.42 -6.84
CA ASN A 30 15.68 -4.13 -6.10
C ASN A 30 15.64 -3.62 -4.66
N THR A 31 14.84 -4.22 -3.79
CA THR A 31 15.03 -4.11 -2.34
C THR A 31 14.47 -5.36 -1.69
N SER A 32 15.38 -6.12 -1.09
CA SER A 32 15.18 -7.06 0.02
C SER A 32 13.79 -6.98 0.65
N ILE A 33 13.17 -8.14 0.86
CA ILE A 33 12.01 -8.39 1.71
C ILE A 33 12.00 -7.42 2.91
N LYS A 34 11.41 -6.24 2.73
CA LYS A 34 11.00 -5.37 3.82
C LYS A 34 9.52 -5.63 3.95
N ASN A 35 9.18 -6.51 4.89
CA ASN A 35 7.88 -6.52 5.53
C ASN A 35 7.37 -5.08 5.58
N THR A 36 6.26 -4.83 4.90
CA THR A 36 5.57 -3.54 4.89
C THR A 36 5.62 -2.94 6.30
N GLU A 37 6.39 -1.86 6.49
CA GLU A 37 6.57 -1.27 7.82
C GLU A 37 5.20 -0.84 8.35
N LYS A 38 4.68 -1.58 9.33
CA LYS A 38 3.37 -1.34 9.91
C LYS A 38 3.36 0.01 10.63
N ILE A 39 2.21 0.68 10.63
CA ILE A 39 2.07 1.98 11.28
C ILE A 39 2.17 1.80 12.80
N LYS A 40 3.15 2.46 13.43
CA LYS A 40 3.31 2.43 14.88
C LYS A 40 2.29 3.32 15.56
N VAL A 41 1.53 2.77 16.49
CA VAL A 41 0.47 3.51 17.22
C VAL A 41 0.69 3.37 18.72
N ALA A 42 0.91 4.48 19.41
CA ALA A 42 1.08 4.46 20.85
C ALA A 42 -0.27 4.52 21.59
N ALA A 43 -0.46 3.67 22.58
CA ALA A 43 -1.61 3.67 23.48
C ALA A 43 -1.15 3.84 24.93
N THR A 44 -1.85 4.68 25.68
CA THR A 44 -1.48 4.99 27.07
C THR A 44 -1.86 3.88 28.03
N ILE A 45 -3.05 3.28 27.90
CA ILE A 45 -3.60 2.24 28.79
C ILE A 45 -4.02 0.99 28.00
N PHE A 46 -4.09 -0.16 28.68
CA PHE A 46 -4.41 -1.45 28.06
C PHE A 46 -5.76 -1.47 27.29
N PRO A 47 -6.87 -0.89 27.80
CA PRO A 47 -8.11 -0.89 27.04
C PRO A 47 -8.00 -0.21 25.67
N LEU A 48 -7.25 0.90 25.60
CA LEU A 48 -7.01 1.60 24.34
C LEU A 48 -6.11 0.79 23.40
N TYR A 49 -5.08 0.13 23.96
CA TYR A 49 -4.20 -0.76 23.20
C TYR A 49 -5.00 -1.89 22.53
N ASP A 50 -5.92 -2.52 23.27
CA ASP A 50 -6.70 -3.65 22.79
C ASP A 50 -7.69 -3.24 21.68
N ILE A 51 -8.40 -2.12 21.87
CA ILE A 51 -9.30 -1.56 20.86
C ILE A 51 -8.53 -1.26 19.57
N VAL A 52 -7.39 -0.55 19.69
CA VAL A 52 -6.57 -0.16 18.54
C VAL A 52 -6.01 -1.38 17.81
N ARG A 53 -5.54 -2.40 18.55
CA ARG A 53 -5.05 -3.65 17.99
C ARG A 53 -6.12 -4.37 17.17
N ILE A 54 -7.35 -4.47 17.68
CA ILE A 54 -8.46 -5.14 16.99
C ILE A 54 -8.86 -4.37 15.73
N VAL A 55 -9.01 -3.05 15.83
CA VAL A 55 -9.44 -2.20 14.71
C VAL A 55 -8.36 -2.11 13.63
N GLY A 56 -7.10 -1.96 14.02
CA GLY A 56 -5.99 -1.81 13.07
C GLY A 56 -5.48 -3.14 12.49
N GLY A 57 -5.77 -4.26 13.14
CA GLY A 57 -5.43 -5.61 12.68
C GLY A 57 -3.97 -5.74 12.26
N GLU A 58 -3.73 -6.34 11.10
CA GLU A 58 -2.37 -6.56 10.59
C GLU A 58 -1.69 -5.30 10.04
N LYS A 59 -2.39 -4.16 9.95
CA LYS A 59 -1.88 -2.93 9.33
C LYS A 59 -1.08 -2.05 10.28
N ILE A 60 -1.19 -2.29 11.57
CA ILE A 60 -0.56 -1.48 12.61
C ILE A 60 0.35 -2.30 13.53
N ASP A 61 1.24 -1.60 14.22
CA ASP A 61 2.10 -2.12 15.29
C ASP A 61 1.83 -1.30 16.56
N PRO A 62 0.85 -1.70 17.41
CA PRO A 62 0.49 -0.94 18.58
C PRO A 62 1.54 -1.09 19.70
N ILE A 63 1.85 0.00 20.40
CA ILE A 63 2.83 0.07 21.48
C ILE A 63 2.11 0.55 22.74
N LEU A 64 2.20 -0.19 23.83
CA LEU A 64 1.64 0.19 25.12
C LEU A 64 2.69 0.99 25.93
N ILE A 65 2.37 2.24 26.28
CA ILE A 65 3.28 3.13 27.02
C ILE A 65 3.33 2.74 28.50
N LEU A 66 2.18 2.51 29.14
CA LEU A 66 2.15 2.11 30.55
C LEU A 66 2.35 0.61 30.69
N PRO A 67 3.30 0.15 31.52
CA PRO A 67 3.49 -1.28 31.74
C PRO A 67 2.19 -1.90 32.30
N PRO A 68 1.86 -3.14 31.90
CA PRO A 68 0.71 -3.82 32.46
C PRO A 68 0.91 -3.98 33.97
N VAL A 69 -0.14 -3.70 34.74
CA VAL A 69 -0.14 -3.75 36.22
C VAL A 69 0.31 -5.12 36.74
N ILE A 70 0.11 -6.18 35.96
CA ILE A 70 0.42 -7.57 36.31
C ILE A 70 1.93 -7.90 36.11
N GLY A 71 2.69 -7.03 35.44
CA GLY A 71 4.12 -7.20 35.15
C GLY A 71 5.06 -6.33 36.00
N GLN A 72 4.51 -5.47 36.87
CA GLN A 72 5.32 -4.73 37.83
C GLN A 72 5.67 -5.67 38.98
N LYS A 73 6.89 -6.21 38.93
CA LYS A 73 7.45 -7.05 39.99
C LYS A 73 7.42 -6.22 41.29
N ILE A 74 6.52 -6.58 42.21
CA ILE A 74 6.51 -6.08 43.59
C ILE A 74 7.69 -6.72 44.33
#